data_AF-A0AAP0BLS6-F1
#
_entry.id   AF-A0AAP0BLS6-F1
#
_cell.length_a   1.000
_cell.length_b   1.000
_cell.length_c   1.000
_cell.angle_alpha   90.00
_cell.angle_beta   90.00
_cell.angle_gamma   90.00
#
_symmetry.space_group_name_H-M   'P 1'
#
loop_
_entity.id
_entity.type
_entity.pdbx_description
1 polymer ?
#
loop_
_entity_poly.entity_id
_entity_poly.type
_entity_poly.pdbx_seq_one_letter_code
_entity_poly.pdbx_strand_id
1 'polypeptide(L)'
;MILRDVCAWEDPSLAAPVDSLISSGLVELVLCFLEELEPPSILRRSLGNNTIGEVTISDVKKVCPYRGFRRDVVSVIGNCLYGRKQVQDEIRKWNAIPLLLQQCVTDDDSPFQREWGLLTVRNLLEGNEENQLYVAELQLQDSFNTPEISGLGLKVEVDKNTGRVKLVNIS
;
A
#
# COMPACT_ATOMS: atom_id res chain seq x y z
N MET A 1 -7.31 9.41 15.20
CA MET A 1 -8.55 8.70 14.84
C MET A 1 -8.77 7.63 15.90
N ILE A 2 -9.93 7.62 16.57
CA ILE A 2 -10.25 6.73 17.71
C ILE A 2 -9.91 5.27 17.41
N LEU A 3 -10.25 4.80 16.20
CA LEU A 3 -10.04 3.42 15.80
C LEU A 3 -8.56 3.00 15.77
N ARG A 4 -7.66 3.88 15.34
CA ARG A 4 -6.21 3.61 15.37
C ARG A 4 -5.74 3.37 16.80
N ASP A 5 -6.21 4.20 17.73
CA ASP A 5 -5.80 4.16 19.12
C ASP A 5 -6.38 2.90 19.82
N VAL A 6 -7.60 2.49 19.45
CA VAL A 6 -8.20 1.21 19.88
C VAL A 6 -7.44 0.00 19.32
N CYS A 7 -7.01 0.05 18.06
CA CYS A 7 -6.23 -1.03 17.46
C CYS A 7 -4.79 -1.10 18.01
N ALA A 8 -4.26 0.00 18.54
CA ALA A 8 -2.97 0.06 19.24
C ALA A 8 -3.05 -0.35 20.72
N TRP A 9 -4.16 -0.97 21.15
CA TRP A 9 -4.36 -1.35 22.53
C TRP A 9 -3.37 -2.44 22.97
N GLU A 10 -2.56 -2.14 23.98
CA GLU A 10 -1.52 -3.04 24.50
C GLU A 10 -1.69 -3.38 25.99
N ASP A 11 -2.78 -2.98 26.65
CA ASP A 11 -2.97 -3.30 28.08
C ASP A 11 -3.23 -4.82 28.26
N PRO A 12 -2.28 -5.58 28.85
CA PRO A 12 -2.40 -7.03 29.00
C PRO A 12 -3.44 -7.44 30.05
N SER A 13 -3.90 -6.50 30.88
CA SER A 13 -4.86 -6.74 31.95
C SER A 13 -6.32 -6.72 31.49
N LEU A 14 -6.60 -6.25 30.28
CA LEU A 14 -7.93 -6.11 29.71
C LEU A 14 -8.05 -6.87 28.39
N ALA A 15 -9.23 -7.44 28.13
CA ALA A 15 -9.51 -8.10 26.86
C ALA A 15 -9.30 -7.10 25.70
N ALA A 16 -8.44 -7.45 24.74
CA ALA A 16 -8.06 -6.54 23.67
C ALA A 16 -9.28 -6.21 22.79
N PRO A 17 -9.80 -4.96 22.80
CA PRO A 17 -11.01 -4.61 22.05
C PRO A 17 -10.87 -4.85 20.54
N VAL A 18 -9.64 -4.80 20.05
CA VAL A 18 -9.25 -5.06 18.66
C VAL A 18 -9.62 -6.46 18.19
N ASP A 19 -9.60 -7.49 19.04
CA ASP A 19 -9.91 -8.86 18.62
C ASP A 19 -11.41 -9.01 18.31
N SER A 20 -12.27 -8.31 19.06
CA SER A 20 -13.70 -8.24 18.77
C SER A 20 -13.99 -7.48 17.46
N LEU A 21 -13.22 -6.43 17.18
CA LEU A 21 -13.33 -5.67 15.94
C LEU A 21 -12.86 -6.49 14.72
N ILE A 22 -11.75 -7.21 14.84
CA ILE A 22 -11.25 -8.12 13.79
C ILE A 22 -12.30 -9.19 13.49
N SER A 23 -12.86 -9.82 14.54
CA SER A 23 -13.92 -10.82 14.40
C SER A 23 -15.20 -10.28 13.76
N SER A 24 -15.41 -8.96 13.81
CA SER A 24 -16.54 -8.27 13.19
C SER A 24 -16.28 -7.84 11.74
N GLY A 25 -15.14 -8.21 11.14
CA GLY A 25 -14.79 -7.89 9.76
C GLY A 25 -14.13 -6.52 9.59
N LEU A 26 -13.56 -5.93 10.66
CA LEU A 26 -12.94 -4.61 10.56
C LEU A 26 -11.85 -4.55 9.48
N VAL A 27 -10.98 -5.56 9.42
CA VAL A 27 -9.83 -5.60 8.50
C VAL A 27 -10.29 -5.59 7.05
N GLU A 28 -11.30 -6.40 6.73
CA GLU A 28 -11.92 -6.45 5.39
C GLU A 28 -12.48 -5.08 5.01
N LEU A 29 -13.26 -4.45 5.91
CA LEU A 29 -13.86 -3.15 5.67
C LEU A 29 -12.82 -2.06 5.36
N VAL A 30 -11.75 -1.98 6.17
CA VAL A 30 -10.72 -0.95 5.97
C VAL A 30 -9.84 -1.23 4.74
N LEU A 31 -9.68 -2.50 4.35
CA LEU A 31 -9.03 -2.87 3.09
C LEU A 31 -9.88 -2.46 1.89
N CYS A 32 -11.19 -2.71 1.91
CA CYS A 32 -12.10 -2.24 0.86
C CYS A 32 -12.03 -0.72 0.71
N PHE A 33 -12.04 0.03 1.82
CA PHE A 33 -11.86 1.48 1.74
C PHE A 33 -10.52 1.86 1.12
N LEU A 34 -9.42 1.20 1.49
CA LEU A 34 -8.10 1.50 0.92
C LEU A 34 -8.05 1.21 -0.59
N GLU A 35 -8.68 0.13 -1.05
CA GLU A 35 -8.74 -0.27 -2.45
C GLU A 35 -9.56 0.72 -3.31
N GLU A 36 -10.67 1.21 -2.77
CA GLU A 36 -11.53 2.21 -3.43
C GLU A 36 -10.87 3.58 -3.58
N LEU A 37 -9.84 3.89 -2.79
CA LEU A 37 -9.15 5.17 -2.87
C LEU A 37 -8.31 5.27 -4.15
N GLU A 38 -8.11 6.52 -4.61
CA GLU A 38 -7.07 6.82 -5.60
C GLU A 38 -5.69 6.28 -5.15
N PRO A 39 -4.72 6.04 -6.04
CA PRO A 39 -3.37 5.71 -5.60
C PRO A 39 -2.75 6.88 -4.81
N PRO A 40 -1.77 6.63 -3.92
CA PRO A 40 -0.96 7.70 -3.31
C PRO A 40 -0.46 8.72 -4.35
N SER A 41 -0.33 10.00 -3.96
CA SER A 41 -0.11 11.11 -4.88
C SER A 41 1.08 10.95 -5.84
N ILE A 42 2.14 10.25 -5.40
CA ILE A 42 3.32 9.95 -6.22
C ILE A 42 3.02 8.92 -7.32
N LEU A 43 2.17 7.93 -7.03
CA LEU A 43 1.73 6.97 -8.05
C LEU A 43 0.77 7.65 -9.04
N ARG A 44 -0.05 8.61 -8.59
CA ARG A 44 -0.91 9.41 -9.49
C ARG A 44 -0.09 10.17 -10.54
N ARG A 45 1.04 10.78 -10.14
CA ARG A 45 1.94 11.49 -11.08
C ARG A 45 2.54 10.56 -12.14
N SER A 46 2.79 9.29 -11.78
CA SER A 46 3.30 8.29 -12.71
C SER A 46 2.27 7.81 -13.74
N LEU A 47 0.97 7.85 -13.42
CA LEU A 47 -0.10 7.40 -14.33
C LEU A 47 -0.75 8.56 -15.13
N GLY A 48 -0.63 9.81 -14.69
CA GLY A 48 -1.47 10.93 -15.14
C GLY A 48 -1.13 11.61 -16.47
N ASN A 49 -0.15 11.14 -17.26
CA ASN A 49 0.25 11.85 -18.48
C ASN A 49 -0.25 11.25 -19.80
N ASN A 50 -1.03 10.16 -19.76
CA ASN A 50 -1.66 9.60 -20.95
C ASN A 50 -3.18 9.51 -20.75
N THR A 51 -3.91 10.55 -21.16
CA THR A 51 -5.09 10.50 -22.06
C THR A 51 -5.97 11.75 -21.90
N ILE A 52 -5.98 12.59 -22.93
CA ILE A 52 -7.19 13.30 -23.36
C ILE A 52 -7.92 12.29 -24.26
N GLY A 53 -9.06 11.78 -23.82
CA GLY A 53 -9.91 10.91 -24.66
C GLY A 53 -10.77 9.91 -23.86
N GLU A 54 -12.08 10.16 -23.85
CA GLU A 54 -13.18 9.23 -23.55
C GLU A 54 -13.10 8.36 -22.27
N VAL A 55 -13.65 8.92 -21.20
CA VAL A 55 -13.98 8.24 -19.95
C VAL A 55 -15.09 7.21 -20.19
N THR A 56 -14.75 5.92 -20.19
CA THR A 56 -15.71 4.86 -19.87
C THR A 56 -15.93 4.83 -18.36
N ILE A 57 -17.16 5.13 -17.96
CA ILE A 57 -17.65 5.15 -16.58
C ILE A 57 -17.61 3.70 -16.04
N SER A 58 -16.51 3.28 -15.41
CA SER A 58 -16.48 2.06 -14.57
C SER A 58 -15.63 2.13 -13.30
N ASP A 59 -14.66 3.05 -13.16
CA ASP A 59 -13.73 3.01 -12.01
C ASP A 59 -13.34 4.42 -11.50
N VAL A 60 -14.31 5.18 -10.99
CA VAL A 60 -13.99 6.46 -10.31
C VAL A 60 -13.43 6.13 -8.93
N LYS A 61 -12.11 5.98 -8.83
CA LYS A 61 -11.42 5.89 -7.54
C LYS A 61 -11.76 7.10 -6.66
N LYS A 62 -12.09 6.85 -5.40
CA LYS A 62 -12.57 7.87 -4.45
C LYS A 62 -11.40 8.73 -3.96
N VAL A 63 -11.63 10.03 -3.85
CA VAL A 63 -10.71 10.96 -3.19
C VAL A 63 -10.80 10.76 -1.67
N CYS A 64 -9.68 10.95 -0.97
CA CYS A 64 -9.66 10.89 0.48
C CYS A 64 -10.65 11.91 1.10
N PRO A 65 -11.55 11.50 2.02
CA PRO A 65 -12.52 12.40 2.65
C PRO A 65 -11.89 13.56 3.44
N TYR A 66 -10.69 13.36 3.97
CA TYR A 66 -9.92 14.38 4.66
C TYR A 66 -8.41 14.11 4.55
N ARG A 67 -7.62 15.14 4.84
CA ARG A 67 -6.16 15.08 4.81
C ARG A 67 -5.62 14.07 5.85
N GLY A 68 -4.93 13.02 5.37
CA GLY A 68 -4.40 11.96 6.22
C GLY A 68 -5.34 10.77 6.44
N PHE A 69 -6.50 10.72 5.76
CA PHE A 69 -7.41 9.57 5.82
C PHE A 69 -6.73 8.26 5.40
N ARG A 70 -6.00 8.25 4.28
CA ARG A 70 -5.23 7.08 3.84
C ARG A 70 -4.29 6.57 4.92
N ARG A 71 -3.50 7.46 5.52
CA ARG A 71 -2.59 7.11 6.62
C ARG A 71 -3.34 6.53 7.79
N ASP A 72 -4.48 7.11 8.16
CA ASP A 72 -5.30 6.59 9.26
C ASP A 72 -5.81 5.18 8.97
N VAL A 73 -6.30 4.91 7.74
CA VAL A 73 -6.69 3.57 7.28
C VAL A 73 -5.52 2.58 7.35
N VAL A 74 -4.36 2.96 6.79
CA VAL A 74 -3.15 2.14 6.80
C VAL A 74 -2.69 1.87 8.23
N SER A 75 -2.76 2.86 9.12
CA SER A 75 -2.37 2.70 10.53
C SER A 75 -3.25 1.72 11.29
N VAL A 76 -4.56 1.67 11.00
CA VAL A 76 -5.47 0.69 11.58
C VAL A 76 -5.09 -0.72 11.13
N ILE A 77 -4.84 -0.90 9.84
CA ILE A 77 -4.42 -2.20 9.28
C ILE A 77 -3.10 -2.65 9.93
N GLY A 78 -2.10 -1.76 10.00
CA GLY A 78 -0.80 -2.05 10.62
C GLY A 78 -0.92 -2.46 12.08
N ASN A 79 -1.78 -1.81 12.85
CA ASN A 79 -2.02 -2.16 14.26
C ASN A 79 -2.74 -3.50 14.41
N CYS A 80 -3.73 -3.79 13.55
CA CYS A 80 -4.41 -5.10 13.53
C CYS A 80 -3.45 -6.25 13.20
N LEU A 81 -2.44 -6.01 12.35
CA LEU A 81 -1.44 -7.02 11.97
C LEU A 81 -0.43 -7.35 13.08
N TYR A 82 -0.18 -6.42 14.01
CA TYR A 82 0.89 -6.56 15.00
C TYR A 82 0.67 -7.81 15.87
N GLY A 83 1.57 -8.79 15.76
CA GLY A 83 1.53 -10.05 16.51
C GLY A 83 0.40 -11.00 16.15
N ARG A 84 -0.39 -10.76 15.09
CA ARG A 84 -1.59 -11.55 14.75
C ARG A 84 -1.44 -12.29 13.42
N LYS A 85 -0.87 -13.51 13.45
CA LYS A 85 -0.68 -14.34 12.25
C LYS A 85 -1.96 -14.63 11.47
N GLN A 86 -3.10 -14.81 12.16
CA GLN A 86 -4.39 -15.00 11.50
C GLN A 86 -4.71 -13.85 10.54
N VAL A 87 -4.59 -12.61 11.00
CA VAL A 87 -4.85 -11.41 10.19
C VAL A 87 -3.86 -11.33 9.03
N GLN A 88 -2.57 -11.60 9.29
CA GLN A 88 -1.55 -11.64 8.24
C GLN A 88 -1.88 -12.64 7.13
N ASP A 89 -2.37 -13.83 7.49
CA ASP A 89 -2.75 -14.88 6.53
C ASP A 89 -4.03 -14.52 5.77
N GLU A 90 -5.00 -13.85 6.41
CA GLU A 90 -6.21 -13.34 5.76
C GLU A 90 -5.88 -12.30 4.67
N ILE A 91 -5.00 -11.34 4.99
CA ILE A 91 -4.53 -10.34 4.00
C ILE A 91 -3.89 -11.01 2.78
N ARG A 92 -3.08 -12.06 2.99
CA ARG A 92 -2.51 -12.84 1.88
C ARG A 92 -3.58 -13.56 1.07
N LYS A 93 -4.56 -14.19 1.72
CA LYS A 93 -5.67 -14.90 1.05
C LYS A 93 -6.56 -13.95 0.23
N TRP A 94 -6.71 -12.71 0.67
CA TRP A 94 -7.41 -11.66 -0.08
C TRP A 94 -6.56 -11.01 -1.18
N ASN A 95 -5.33 -11.48 -1.41
CA ASN A 95 -4.40 -10.90 -2.38
C ASN A 95 -4.14 -9.40 -2.16
N ALA A 96 -4.21 -8.94 -0.90
CA ALA A 96 -4.09 -7.54 -0.53
C ALA A 96 -2.65 -7.11 -0.19
N ILE A 97 -1.68 -8.03 -0.25
CA ILE A 97 -0.25 -7.70 -0.01
C ILE A 97 0.25 -6.61 -0.98
N PRO A 98 0.01 -6.68 -2.31
CA PRO A 98 0.43 -5.62 -3.22
C PRO A 98 -0.20 -4.26 -2.91
N LEU A 99 -1.48 -4.25 -2.48
CA LEU A 99 -2.17 -3.02 -2.07
C LEU A 99 -1.46 -2.36 -0.88
N LEU A 100 -1.00 -3.13 0.10
CA LEU A 100 -0.26 -2.60 1.25
C LEU A 100 1.15 -2.14 0.89
N LEU A 101 1.84 -2.86 0.00
CA LEU A 101 3.15 -2.45 -0.51
C LEU A 101 3.10 -1.09 -1.24
N GLN A 102 2.00 -0.80 -1.95
CA GLN A 102 1.80 0.51 -2.60
C GLN A 102 1.73 1.67 -1.62
N GLN A 103 1.49 1.42 -0.33
CA GLN A 103 1.41 2.46 0.69
C GLN A 103 2.78 2.87 1.24
N CYS A 104 3.87 2.20 0.84
CA CYS A 104 5.26 2.47 1.24
C CYS A 104 5.91 3.63 0.47
N VAL A 105 5.12 4.64 0.12
CA VAL A 105 5.57 5.83 -0.63
C VAL A 105 5.22 7.09 0.13
N THR A 106 5.96 8.17 -0.13
CA THR A 106 5.59 9.48 0.40
C THR A 106 4.30 9.97 -0.26
N ASP A 107 3.51 10.73 0.48
CA ASP A 107 2.25 11.31 0.02
C ASP A 107 2.22 12.78 0.46
N ASP A 108 2.05 13.67 -0.50
CA ASP A 108 2.09 15.13 -0.27
C ASP A 108 0.95 15.58 0.66
N ASP A 109 -0.18 14.86 0.60
CA ASP A 109 -1.35 15.16 1.41
C ASP A 109 -1.24 14.52 2.80
N SER A 110 -0.35 13.56 3.01
CA SER A 110 -0.27 12.85 4.29
C SER A 110 1.15 12.68 4.81
N PRO A 111 1.63 13.58 5.68
CA PRO A 111 2.84 13.37 6.45
C PRO A 111 2.80 12.00 7.15
N PHE A 112 3.94 11.32 7.16
CA PHE A 112 4.13 9.97 7.70
C PHE A 112 3.45 8.81 6.96
N GLN A 113 2.87 9.04 5.76
CA GLN A 113 2.26 7.96 4.97
C GLN A 113 3.24 6.81 4.72
N ARG A 114 4.47 7.13 4.32
CA ARG A 114 5.51 6.14 4.02
C ARG A 114 5.84 5.30 5.24
N GLU A 115 6.01 5.95 6.39
CA GLU A 115 6.39 5.35 7.66
C GLU A 115 5.32 4.38 8.14
N TRP A 116 4.05 4.76 8.03
CA TRP A 116 2.93 3.87 8.33
C TRP A 116 2.82 2.72 7.33
N GLY A 117 3.09 2.94 6.04
CA GLY A 117 3.22 1.87 5.06
C GLY A 117 4.29 0.85 5.43
N LEU A 118 5.50 1.33 5.75
CA LEU A 118 6.63 0.48 6.15
C LEU A 118 6.34 -0.30 7.44
N LEU A 119 5.75 0.34 8.45
CA LEU A 119 5.35 -0.33 9.69
C LEU A 119 4.30 -1.42 9.45
N THR A 120 3.32 -1.13 8.59
CA THR A 120 2.27 -2.09 8.20
C THR A 120 2.87 -3.30 7.50
N VAL A 121 3.79 -3.09 6.55
CA VAL A 121 4.48 -4.18 5.86
C VAL A 121 5.39 -4.95 6.79
N ARG A 122 6.10 -4.30 7.72
CA ARG A 122 6.86 -5.01 8.77
C ARG A 122 5.93 -5.95 9.54
N ASN A 123 4.81 -5.43 10.05
CA ASN A 123 3.87 -6.22 10.85
C ASN A 123 3.20 -7.33 10.05
N LEU A 124 3.02 -7.16 8.73
CA LEU A 124 2.50 -8.18 7.81
C LEU A 124 3.44 -9.37 7.64
N LEU A 125 4.76 -9.12 7.69
CA LEU A 125 5.80 -10.10 7.39
C LEU A 125 6.44 -10.69 8.65
N GLU A 126 6.35 -10.00 9.78
CA GLU A 126 6.97 -10.43 11.04
C GLU A 126 6.43 -11.79 11.50
N GLY A 127 7.33 -12.78 11.55
CA GLY A 127 7.01 -14.16 11.95
C GLY A 127 6.17 -14.96 10.96
N ASN A 128 5.98 -14.49 9.71
CA ASN A 128 5.15 -15.16 8.70
C ASN A 128 5.95 -15.49 7.44
N GLU A 129 6.47 -16.71 7.37
CA GLU A 129 7.31 -17.18 6.26
C GLU A 129 6.54 -17.22 4.94
N GLU A 130 5.24 -17.54 4.96
CA GLU A 130 4.43 -17.61 3.75
C GLU A 130 4.22 -16.23 3.11
N ASN A 131 4.03 -15.19 3.93
CA ASN A 131 3.96 -13.82 3.45
C ASN A 131 5.33 -13.31 2.97
N GLN A 132 6.41 -13.69 3.65
CA GLN A 132 7.77 -13.35 3.22
C GLN A 132 8.10 -13.98 1.86
N LEU A 133 7.75 -15.26 1.67
CA LEU A 133 7.93 -15.95 0.41
C LEU A 133 7.11 -15.29 -0.71
N TYR A 134 5.83 -14.98 -0.45
CA TYR A 134 5.00 -14.27 -1.42
C TYR A 134 5.67 -12.96 -1.90
N VAL A 135 6.19 -12.15 -0.97
CA VAL A 135 6.86 -10.89 -1.32
C VAL A 135 8.19 -11.14 -2.05
N ALA A 136 8.95 -12.17 -1.66
CA ALA A 136 10.21 -12.52 -2.32
C ALA A 136 10.02 -13.01 -3.76
N GLU A 137 8.87 -13.60 -4.07
CA GLU A 137 8.49 -14.06 -5.41
C GLU A 137 7.93 -12.95 -6.31
N LEU A 138 7.68 -11.74 -5.77
CA LEU A 138 7.23 -10.61 -6.57
C LEU A 138 8.31 -10.20 -7.57
N GLN A 139 7.95 -10.24 -8.85
CA GLN A 139 8.80 -9.80 -9.93
C GLN A 139 8.49 -8.35 -10.30
N LEU A 140 9.54 -7.60 -10.66
CA LEU A 140 9.39 -6.27 -11.21
C LEU A 140 8.64 -6.38 -12.54
N GLN A 141 7.46 -5.78 -12.64
CA GLN A 141 6.82 -5.59 -13.94
C GLN A 141 7.58 -4.52 -14.74
N ASP A 142 7.51 -4.62 -16.08
CA ASP A 142 8.27 -3.80 -17.02
C ASP A 142 8.28 -2.31 -16.65
N SER A 143 9.46 -1.70 -16.79
CA SER A 143 9.67 -0.29 -16.45
C SER A 143 8.81 0.62 -17.33
N PHE A 144 7.93 1.40 -16.69
CA PHE A 144 7.17 2.45 -17.37
C PHE A 144 8.09 3.64 -17.66
N ASN A 145 8.36 3.91 -18.93
CA ASN A 145 8.94 5.18 -19.35
C ASN A 145 7.87 6.26 -19.21
N THR A 146 8.08 7.21 -18.31
CA THR A 146 7.17 8.36 -18.22
C THR A 146 7.55 9.41 -19.27
N PRO A 147 6.59 10.22 -19.76
CA PRO A 147 6.86 11.27 -20.74
C PRO A 147 7.93 12.27 -20.30
N GLU A 148 8.07 12.50 -19.00
CA GLU A 148 9.13 13.35 -18.45
C GLU A 148 10.53 12.75 -18.65
N ILE A 149 10.68 11.45 -18.40
CA ILE A 149 11.96 10.75 -18.55
C ILE A 149 12.35 10.71 -20.04
N SER A 150 11.39 10.42 -20.93
CA SER A 150 11.62 10.46 -22.37
C SER A 150 11.91 11.87 -22.90
N GLY A 151 11.24 12.89 -22.37
CA GLY A 151 11.50 14.30 -22.72
C GLY A 151 12.90 14.78 -22.36
N LEU A 152 13.56 14.11 -21.40
CA LEU A 152 14.96 14.35 -21.03
C LEU A 152 15.97 13.55 -21.89
N GLY A 153 15.50 12.81 -22.90
CA GLY A 153 16.34 11.91 -23.68
C GLY A 153 16.77 10.67 -22.90
N LEU A 154 16.06 10.31 -21.83
CA LEU A 154 16.39 9.17 -20.97
C LEU A 154 15.36 8.06 -21.09
N LYS A 155 15.77 6.83 -20.79
CA LYS A 155 14.93 5.63 -20.71
C LYS A 155 15.23 4.90 -19.41
N VAL A 156 14.20 4.35 -18.80
CA VAL A 156 14.32 3.43 -17.66
C VAL A 156 14.54 2.02 -18.20
N GLU A 157 15.60 1.35 -17.75
CA GLU A 157 15.86 -0.06 -18.03
C GLU A 157 16.13 -0.84 -16.76
N VAL A 158 15.68 -2.09 -16.73
CA VAL A 158 16.01 -3.03 -15.64
C VAL A 158 17.23 -3.82 -16.05
N ASP A 159 18.29 -3.70 -15.27
CA ASP A 159 19.50 -4.52 -15.45
C ASP A 159 19.16 -5.99 -15.16
N LYS A 160 19.19 -6.84 -16.20
CA LYS A 160 18.80 -8.25 -16.11
C LYS A 160 19.67 -9.09 -15.18
N ASN A 161 20.91 -8.65 -14.90
CA ASN A 161 21.84 -9.38 -14.04
C ASN A 161 21.67 -9.01 -12.57
N THR A 162 21.24 -7.79 -12.28
CA THR A 162 21.15 -7.27 -10.91
C THR A 162 19.71 -7.01 -10.43
N GLY A 163 18.73 -7.02 -11.34
CA GLY A 163 17.35 -6.61 -11.07
C GLY A 163 17.19 -5.12 -10.76
N ARG A 164 18.25 -4.32 -10.87
CA ARG A 164 18.23 -2.89 -10.52
C ARG A 164 17.76 -2.03 -11.67
N VAL A 165 16.95 -1.03 -11.35
CA VAL A 165 16.50 -0.01 -12.30
C VAL A 165 17.64 0.99 -12.59
N LYS A 166 17.89 1.26 -13.86
CA LYS A 166 18.90 2.21 -14.36
C LYS A 166 18.27 3.20 -15.33
N LEU A 167 18.80 4.42 -15.37
CA LEU A 167 18.50 5.40 -16.42
C LEU A 167 19.60 5.31 -17.50
N VAL A 168 19.18 5.13 -18.75
CA VAL A 168 20.05 5.09 -19.93
C VAL A 168 19.67 6.19 -20.90
N ASN A 169 20.60 6.65 -21.72
CA ASN A 169 20.31 7.65 -22.74
C ASN A 169 19.58 7.00 -23.93
N ILE A 170 18.60 7.69 -24.49
CA ILE A 170 17.95 7.28 -25.75
C ILE A 170 18.86 7.79 -26.88
N SER A 171 19.57 6.88 -27.54
CA SER A 171 20.43 7.18 -28.71
C SER A 171 19.63 7.68 -29.91
#